data_AF-A0A529MA94-F1
#
_entry.id   AF-A0A529MA94-F1
#
_cell.length_a   1.000
_cell.length_b   1.000
_cell.length_c   1.000
_cell.angle_alpha   90.00
_cell.angle_beta   90.00
_cell.angle_gamma   90.00
#
_symmetry.space_group_name_H-M   'P 1'
#
loop_
_entity.id
_entity.type
_entity.pdbx_description
1 polymer ?
#
loop_
_entity_poly.entity_id
_entity_poly.type
_entity_poly.pdbx_seq_one_letter_code
_entity_poly.pdbx_strand_id
1 'polypeptide(L)'
;PLHSAREAEDKRIINWVGGMSEKALAGRFSYMTLSDMRTVSQRVAPALSHFFNHQTHHRGQAHMVLTVLGRPSVPLDLALFQRSEEGRAYA
;
A
#
# COMPACT_ATOMS: atom_id res chain seq x y z
N PRO A 1 5.01 20.01 -5.57
CA PRO A 1 4.76 19.78 -4.12
C PRO A 1 4.31 18.34 -3.80
N LEU A 2 3.20 17.85 -4.37
CA LEU A 2 2.66 16.52 -4.04
C LEU A 2 3.53 15.35 -4.53
N HIS A 3 4.21 15.50 -5.67
CA HIS A 3 5.14 14.48 -6.18
C HIS A 3 6.28 14.21 -5.19
N SER A 4 6.98 15.28 -4.77
CA SER A 4 8.06 15.18 -3.78
C SER A 4 7.58 14.67 -2.42
N ALA A 5 6.38 15.04 -1.99
CA ALA A 5 5.78 14.50 -0.77
C ALA A 5 5.53 12.99 -0.86
N ARG A 6 5.03 12.51 -2.02
CA ARG A 6 4.86 11.09 -2.30
C ARG A 6 6.20 10.36 -2.33
N GLU A 7 7.24 10.95 -2.92
CA GLU A 7 8.59 10.34 -2.91
C GLU A 7 9.19 10.24 -1.52
N ALA A 8 8.99 11.25 -0.68
CA ALA A 8 9.41 11.20 0.71
C ALA A 8 8.66 10.12 1.50
N GLU A 9 7.35 9.97 1.27
CA GLU A 9 6.53 8.95 1.93
C GLU A 9 6.94 7.53 1.52
N ASP A 10 7.16 7.29 0.23
CA ASP A 10 7.67 6.02 -0.28
C ASP A 10 9.00 5.63 0.36
N LYS A 11 9.95 6.58 0.42
CA LYS A 11 11.25 6.34 1.06
C LYS A 11 11.09 5.99 2.53
N ARG A 12 10.15 6.64 3.22
CA ARG A 12 9.84 6.35 4.63
C ARG A 12 9.28 4.94 4.79
N ILE A 13 8.34 4.52 3.93
CA ILE A 13 7.75 3.18 3.96
C ILE A 13 8.82 2.12 3.69
N ILE A 14 9.65 2.31 2.65
CA ILE A 14 10.73 1.38 2.29
C ILE A 14 11.71 1.22 3.44
N ASN A 15 12.19 2.34 4.02
CA ASN A 15 13.13 2.30 5.14
C ASN A 15 12.52 1.65 6.37
N TRP A 16 11.25 1.94 6.66
CA TRP A 16 10.57 1.38 7.82
C TRP A 16 10.37 -0.14 7.69
N VAL A 17 9.82 -0.61 6.57
CA VAL A 17 9.62 -2.04 6.32
C VAL A 17 10.95 -2.78 6.22
N GLY A 18 11.94 -2.20 5.51
CA GLY A 18 13.28 -2.77 5.36
C GLY A 18 14.08 -2.84 6.65
N GLY A 19 13.73 -2.03 7.66
CA GLY A 19 14.32 -2.09 9.00
C GLY A 19 13.65 -3.10 9.94
N MET A 20 12.56 -3.76 9.54
CA MET A 20 11.87 -4.73 10.39
C MET A 20 12.58 -6.08 10.38
N SER A 21 12.70 -6.71 11.56
CA SER A 21 13.13 -8.10 11.66
C SER A 21 11.98 -9.06 11.29
N GLU A 22 12.32 -10.28 10.90
CA GLU A 22 11.32 -11.35 10.66
C GLU A 22 10.43 -11.58 11.88
N LYS A 23 11.02 -11.53 13.09
CA LYS A 23 10.27 -11.63 14.36
C LYS A 23 9.26 -10.50 14.51
N ALA A 24 9.60 -9.28 14.10
CA ALA A 24 8.67 -8.15 14.15
C ALA A 24 7.54 -8.31 13.13
N LEU A 25 7.84 -8.75 11.90
CA LEU A 25 6.84 -9.00 10.86
C LEU A 25 5.88 -10.14 11.22
N ALA A 26 6.37 -11.19 11.88
CA ALA A 26 5.57 -12.29 12.41
C ALA A 26 4.82 -11.92 13.71
N GLY A 27 5.18 -10.78 14.31
CA GLY A 27 4.67 -10.32 15.58
C GLY A 27 3.25 -9.75 15.53
N ARG A 28 2.85 -9.18 16.67
CA ARG A 28 1.57 -8.50 16.85
C ARG A 28 1.78 -7.09 17.38
N PHE A 29 0.84 -6.22 17.06
CA PHE A 29 0.71 -4.92 17.69
C PHE A 29 -0.69 -4.77 18.26
N SER A 30 -0.83 -3.86 19.22
CA SER A 30 -2.11 -3.53 19.82
C SER A 30 -2.35 -2.02 19.75
N TYR A 31 -3.59 -1.64 19.51
CA TYR A 31 -4.02 -0.25 19.44
C TYR A 31 -5.46 -0.14 19.95
N MET A 32 -5.88 1.07 20.32
CA MET A 32 -7.26 1.34 20.71
C MET A 32 -7.97 2.02 19.53
N THR A 33 -9.13 1.50 19.15
CA THR A 33 -9.98 2.14 18.14
C THR A 33 -10.53 3.44 18.68
N LEU A 34 -10.56 4.48 17.84
CA LEU A 34 -11.15 5.77 18.21
C LEU A 34 -12.68 5.75 18.13
N SER A 35 -13.26 4.84 17.35
CA SER A 35 -14.70 4.75 17.11
C SER A 35 -15.49 4.19 18.29
N ASP A 36 -14.90 3.25 19.04
CA ASP A 36 -15.60 2.51 20.09
C ASP A 36 -14.69 2.11 21.27
N MET A 37 -13.48 2.68 21.35
CA MET A 37 -12.54 2.50 22.46
C MET A 37 -12.19 1.04 22.77
N ARG A 38 -12.26 0.17 21.75
CA ARG A 38 -11.87 -1.24 21.87
C ARG A 38 -10.37 -1.40 21.66
N THR A 39 -9.74 -2.17 22.54
CA THR A 39 -8.36 -2.61 22.31
C THR A 39 -8.37 -3.73 21.26
N VAL A 40 -7.72 -3.48 20.13
CA VAL A 40 -7.50 -4.44 19.06
C VAL A 40 -6.06 -4.91 19.14
N SER A 41 -5.85 -6.22 19.09
CA SER A 41 -4.55 -6.82 18.84
C SER A 41 -4.60 -7.56 17.51
N GLN A 42 -3.63 -7.34 16.63
CA GLN A 42 -3.56 -8.03 15.34
C GLN A 42 -2.13 -8.32 14.91
N ARG A 43 -1.97 -9.26 13.97
CA ARG A 43 -0.67 -9.58 13.38
C ARG A 43 -0.21 -8.45 12.46
N VAL A 44 1.10 -8.20 12.44
CA VAL A 44 1.69 -7.15 11.61
C VAL A 44 1.53 -7.46 10.11
N ALA A 45 1.85 -8.67 9.67
CA ALA A 45 1.83 -9.01 8.24
C ALA A 45 0.46 -8.77 7.56
N PRO A 46 -0.70 -9.23 8.08
CA PRO A 46 -2.00 -8.90 7.48
C PRO A 46 -2.32 -7.40 7.48
N ALA A 47 -1.84 -6.65 8.48
CA ALA A 47 -2.03 -5.21 8.55
C ALA A 47 -1.26 -4.48 7.43
N LEU A 48 -0.02 -4.91 7.16
CA LEU A 48 0.78 -4.41 6.05
C LEU A 48 0.14 -4.76 4.69
N SER A 49 -0.35 -5.99 4.52
CA SER A 49 -1.10 -6.37 3.33
C SER A 49 -2.33 -5.47 3.12
N HIS A 50 -3.08 -5.17 4.18
CA HIS A 50 -4.20 -4.24 4.11
C HIS A 50 -3.75 -2.83 3.72
N PHE A 51 -2.68 -2.30 4.32
CA PHE A 51 -2.14 -0.97 4.01
C PHE A 51 -1.85 -0.80 2.51
N PHE A 52 -1.13 -1.74 1.89
CA PHE A 52 -0.85 -1.69 0.45
C PHE A 52 -2.08 -1.96 -0.42
N ASN A 53 -2.98 -2.84 0.01
CA ASN A 53 -4.23 -3.07 -0.71
C ASN A 53 -5.14 -1.83 -0.69
N HIS A 54 -5.13 -1.06 0.40
CA HIS A 54 -5.87 0.20 0.52
C HIS A 54 -5.35 1.25 -0.46
N GLN A 55 -4.06 1.26 -0.77
CA GLN A 55 -3.51 2.09 -1.85
C GLN A 55 -4.08 1.67 -3.22
N THR A 56 -4.16 0.37 -3.51
CA THR A 56 -4.79 -0.13 -4.76
C THR A 56 -6.25 0.32 -4.87
N HIS A 57 -7.01 0.28 -3.77
CA HIS A 57 -8.38 0.78 -3.73
C HIS A 57 -8.48 2.26 -4.14
N HIS A 58 -7.64 3.12 -3.54
CA HIS A 58 -7.63 4.55 -3.89
C HIS A 58 -7.09 4.84 -5.29
N ARG A 59 -6.12 4.07 -5.79
CA ARG A 59 -5.70 4.16 -7.20
C ARG A 59 -6.87 3.84 -8.14
N GLY A 60 -7.72 2.88 -7.78
CA GLY A 60 -8.95 2.57 -8.52
C GLY A 60 -9.92 3.76 -8.56
N GLN A 61 -10.12 4.45 -7.44
CA GLN A 61 -10.94 5.67 -7.39
C GLN A 61 -10.36 6.78 -8.28
N ALA A 62 -9.05 7.04 -8.20
CA ALA A 62 -8.38 8.04 -9.04
C ALA A 62 -8.43 7.67 -10.53
N HIS A 63 -8.24 6.39 -10.86
CA HIS A 63 -8.36 5.88 -12.23
C HIS A 63 -9.76 6.11 -12.79
N MET A 64 -10.80 5.80 -12.01
CA MET A 64 -12.17 6.09 -12.40
C MET A 64 -12.35 7.59 -12.65
N VAL A 65 -12.01 8.46 -11.68
CA VAL A 65 -12.17 9.92 -11.83
C VAL A 65 -11.49 10.46 -13.10
N LEU A 66 -10.24 10.05 -13.38
CA LEU A 66 -9.54 10.47 -14.60
C LEU A 66 -10.24 10.00 -15.87
N THR A 67 -10.64 8.73 -15.91
CA THR A 67 -11.24 8.13 -17.12
C THR A 67 -12.64 8.67 -17.40
N VAL A 68 -13.48 8.92 -16.40
CA VAL A 68 -14.82 9.53 -16.62
C VAL A 68 -14.71 10.96 -17.15
N LEU A 69 -13.63 11.67 -16.79
CA LEU A 69 -13.32 13.00 -17.32
C LEU A 69 -12.62 12.97 -18.69
N GLY A 70 -12.52 11.80 -19.33
CA GLY A 70 -11.86 11.63 -20.63
C GLY A 70 -10.35 11.84 -20.59
N ARG A 71 -9.72 11.76 -19.42
CA ARG A 71 -8.26 11.90 -19.24
C ARG A 71 -7.59 10.53 -19.20
N PRO A 72 -6.34 10.41 -19.66
CA PRO A 72 -5.60 9.16 -19.56
C PRO A 72 -5.34 8.79 -18.09
N SER A 73 -5.24 7.49 -17.84
CA SER A 73 -4.84 6.92 -16.56
C SER A 73 -3.89 5.74 -16.79
N VAL A 74 -3.21 5.30 -15.74
CA VAL A 74 -2.29 4.15 -15.79
C VAL A 74 -3.06 2.83 -15.80
N PRO A 75 -2.53 1.77 -16.45
CA PRO A 75 -3.03 0.42 -16.26
C PRO A 75 -2.86 -0.02 -14.80
N LEU A 76 -3.89 -0.67 -14.24
CA LEU A 76 -3.89 -1.10 -12.83
C LEU A 76 -3.92 -2.62 -12.64
N ASP A 77 -4.03 -3.39 -13.73
CA ASP A 77 -4.08 -4.85 -13.66
C ASP A 77 -2.70 -5.42 -13.29
N LEU A 78 -2.66 -6.27 -12.27
CA LEU A 78 -1.45 -6.91 -11.78
C LEU A 78 -0.78 -7.77 -12.87
N ALA A 79 -1.56 -8.43 -13.73
CA ALA A 79 -1.02 -9.25 -14.80
C ALA A 79 -0.24 -8.42 -15.82
N LEU A 80 -0.62 -7.15 -16.03
CA LEU A 80 0.13 -6.24 -16.89
C LEU A 80 1.48 -5.86 -16.26
N PHE A 81 1.49 -5.62 -14.94
CA PHE A 81 2.74 -5.39 -14.21
C PHE A 81 3.65 -6.61 -14.25
N GLN A 82 3.15 -7.79 -13.91
CA GLN A 82 3.95 -9.03 -13.88
C GLN A 82 4.57 -9.42 -15.23
N ARG A 83 3.98 -8.94 -16.35
CA ARG A 83 4.52 -9.14 -17.71
C ARG A 83 5.52 -8.06 -18.14
N SER A 84 5.64 -6.96 -17.41
CA SER A 84 6.61 -5.89 -17.69
C SER A 84 8.03 -6.32 -17.36
N GLU A 85 9.03 -5.59 -17.83
CA GLU A 85 10.43 -5.87 -17.51
C GLU A 85 10.72 -5.85 -16.01
N GLU A 86 10.17 -4.85 -15.32
CA GLU A 86 10.32 -4.64 -13.88
C GLU A 86 9.55 -5.69 -13.06
N GLY A 87 8.33 -6.05 -13.51
CA GLY A 87 7.45 -6.93 -12.75
C GLY A 87 7.79 -8.40 -12.85
N ARG A 88 8.58 -8.82 -13.87
CA ARG A 88 9.00 -10.23 -14.05
C ARG A 88 9.73 -10.81 -12.84
N ALA A 89 10.39 -9.99 -12.02
CA ALA A 89 11.04 -10.44 -10.80
C ALA A 89 10.07 -10.84 -9.68
N TYR A 90 8.78 -10.51 -9.81
CA TYR A 90 7.72 -10.70 -8.81
C TYR A 90 6.55 -11.59 -9.29
N ALA A 91 6.68 -12.18 -10.48
CA ALA A 91 5.71 -13.11 -11.06
C ALA A 91 6.05 -14.56 -10.66
#